data_AF-A0A4Y5Z3I0-F1
#
_entry.id   AF-A0A4Y5Z3I0-F1
#
_cell.length_a   1.000
_cell.length_b   1.000
_cell.length_c   1.000
_cell.angle_alpha   90.00
_cell.angle_beta   90.00
_cell.angle_gamma   90.00
#
_symmetry.space_group_name_H-M   'P 1'
#
loop_
_entity.id
_entity.type
_entity.pdbx_description
1 polymer ?
#
loop_
_entity_poly.entity_id
_entity_poly.type
_entity_poly.pdbx_seq_one_letter_code
_entity_poly.pdbx_strand_id
1 'polypeptide(L)'
;MVDPRTVSPLPPPSGIAPGADGVAGLARSLGRMTRSSLVNDRITRDALVNMARTLLASNPELADEDDGFFLAEILADADRTAPGARVMPHPLPTEVARPLKAARRVSGEGVDVMYLSTHDLGHAVVHFVGGGYPHLPRELPGSEFSIQAHRRWRREFPRKYGLVHQGAQPTLMVDTMAWFRTGVQLSRPTVVISDGRMRTLPPNLLMQGERFAGDIVPMASAPSMAWLTHARATLKPARHGPLLWLRPSRKDSTLGRALVQVASSHGLTLDVSDMPGDIVNRELVVIAGFGAWDEARRVHVAERIGAAGAVIIFDAETRVAFGPGEPGGWRDTADHLLAQGVQAVISSPWPVTDQMPAVWLPAFIDAWKSGATVMGATFAANLAVRHKLGDDPSHALAMTVHGNPFLRRIA
;
A
#
# COMPACT_ATOMS: atom_id res chain seq x y z
N MET A 1 17.69 16.60 33.11
CA MET A 1 17.10 16.33 31.79
C MET A 1 18.16 15.66 30.95
N VAL A 2 17.99 14.37 30.65
CA VAL A 2 18.91 13.61 29.79
C VAL A 2 18.41 13.72 28.36
N ASP A 3 19.30 14.05 27.43
CA ASP A 3 19.03 14.20 26.00
C ASP A 3 18.58 12.85 25.40
N PRO A 4 17.36 12.73 24.84
CA PRO A 4 16.86 11.48 24.26
C PRO A 4 17.60 11.01 22.99
N ARG A 5 18.61 11.75 22.51
CA ARG A 5 19.42 11.40 21.33
C ARG A 5 20.71 10.64 21.64
N THR A 6 21.03 10.38 22.92
CA THR A 6 22.31 9.75 23.32
C THR A 6 22.18 8.36 23.94
N VAL A 7 21.01 7.71 23.84
CA VAL A 7 20.88 6.30 24.24
C VAL A 7 21.60 5.43 23.21
N SER A 8 22.82 4.99 23.54
CA SER A 8 23.51 3.95 22.79
C SER A 8 22.62 2.70 22.71
N PRO A 9 22.51 2.05 21.54
CA PRO A 9 21.80 0.77 21.46
C PRO A 9 22.44 -0.21 22.43
N LEU A 10 21.61 -0.89 23.23
CA LEU A 10 22.05 -1.98 24.08
C LEU A 10 22.86 -2.97 23.22
N PRO A 11 24.09 -3.34 23.63
CA PRO A 11 24.82 -4.38 22.92
C PRO A 11 23.98 -5.66 22.94
N PRO A 12 23.92 -6.42 21.83
CA PRO A 12 23.22 -7.69 21.84
C PRO A 12 23.83 -8.57 22.94
N PRO A 13 23.00 -9.30 23.73
CA PRO A 13 23.52 -10.21 24.73
C PRO A 13 24.51 -11.19 24.06
N SER A 14 25.71 -11.28 24.61
CA SER A 14 26.75 -12.17 24.12
C SER A 14 26.33 -13.63 24.34
N GLY A 15 25.80 -14.23 23.28
CA GLY A 15 25.45 -15.65 23.20
C GLY A 15 24.39 -15.86 22.11
N ILE A 16 24.73 -16.63 21.08
CA ILE A 16 23.88 -17.14 19.97
C ILE A 16 22.82 -16.12 19.50
N ALA A 17 23.04 -15.50 18.34
CA ALA A 17 22.05 -14.64 17.70
C ALA A 17 20.66 -15.33 17.73
N PRO A 18 19.64 -14.69 18.35
CA PRO A 18 18.36 -15.36 18.56
C PRO A 18 17.72 -15.71 17.22
N GLY A 19 17.34 -16.97 16.99
CA GLY A 19 16.55 -17.35 15.81
C GLY A 19 15.15 -16.72 15.81
N ALA A 20 14.31 -17.07 14.83
CA ALA A 20 12.95 -16.53 14.73
C ALA A 20 12.12 -16.72 16.01
N ASP A 21 12.30 -17.82 16.72
CA ASP A 21 11.68 -18.07 18.03
C ASP A 21 12.10 -17.06 19.11
N GLY A 22 13.36 -16.59 19.08
CA GLY A 22 13.83 -15.55 19.97
C GLY A 22 13.21 -14.19 19.65
N VAL A 23 13.05 -13.87 18.37
CA VAL A 23 12.29 -12.69 17.92
C VAL A 23 10.82 -12.79 18.34
N ALA A 24 10.19 -13.95 18.17
CA ALA A 24 8.81 -14.19 18.61
C ALA A 24 8.67 -14.14 20.15
N GLY A 25 9.66 -14.63 20.90
CA GLY A 25 9.75 -14.53 22.35
C GLY A 25 9.81 -13.08 22.82
N LEU A 26 10.60 -12.24 22.13
CA LEU A 26 10.65 -10.81 22.41
C LEU A 26 9.32 -10.13 22.04
N ALA A 27 8.74 -10.43 20.87
CA ALA A 27 7.43 -9.91 20.47
C ALA A 27 6.32 -10.26 21.48
N ARG A 28 6.29 -11.50 22.00
CA ARG A 28 5.38 -11.92 23.08
C ARG A 28 5.60 -11.13 24.38
N SER A 29 6.85 -10.92 24.74
CA SER A 29 7.19 -10.16 25.94
C SER A 29 6.78 -8.70 25.81
N LEU A 30 6.89 -8.13 24.61
CA LEU A 30 6.44 -6.77 24.32
C LEU A 30 4.93 -6.64 24.29
N GLY A 31 4.20 -7.55 23.64
CA GLY A 31 2.74 -7.55 23.67
C GLY A 31 2.14 -7.64 25.08
N ARG A 32 2.90 -8.14 26.06
CA ARG A 32 2.54 -8.13 27.49
C ARG A 32 2.86 -6.81 28.19
N MET A 33 3.93 -6.11 27.77
CA MET A 33 4.36 -4.83 28.33
C MET A 33 3.63 -3.61 27.75
N THR A 34 3.23 -3.66 26.47
CA THR A 34 2.56 -2.56 25.72
C THR A 34 1.16 -2.18 26.22
N ARG A 35 0.73 -2.67 27.39
CA ARG A 35 -0.46 -2.17 28.09
C ARG A 35 -0.18 -0.95 28.97
N SER A 36 1.07 -0.43 29.05
CA SER A 36 1.42 0.65 29.99
C SER A 36 2.16 1.91 29.48
N SER A 37 2.63 2.04 28.22
CA SER A 37 3.32 3.27 27.75
C SER A 37 3.61 3.30 26.23
N LEU A 38 3.19 4.36 25.51
CA LEU A 38 3.38 4.53 24.05
C LEU A 38 4.83 4.82 23.58
N VAL A 39 5.70 5.36 24.44
CA VAL A 39 7.09 5.73 24.06
C VAL A 39 8.03 4.53 24.09
N ASN A 40 7.81 3.60 25.02
CA ASN A 40 8.57 2.35 25.09
C ASN A 40 8.26 1.40 23.92
N ASP A 41 7.08 1.55 23.30
CA ASP A 41 6.65 0.71 22.19
C ASP A 41 7.49 0.95 20.93
N ARG A 42 7.87 2.20 20.64
CA ARG A 42 8.64 2.54 19.42
C ARG A 42 10.09 2.07 19.49
N ILE A 43 10.80 2.40 20.57
CA ILE A 43 12.22 2.00 20.76
C ILE A 43 12.35 0.48 20.67
N THR A 44 11.41 -0.24 21.28
CA THR A 44 11.51 -1.70 21.32
C THR A 44 11.06 -2.38 20.04
N ARG A 45 10.13 -1.77 19.30
CA ARG A 45 9.81 -2.19 17.94
C ARG A 45 11.00 -1.99 16.99
N ASP A 46 11.70 -0.87 17.08
CA ASP A 46 12.90 -0.62 16.29
C ASP A 46 13.97 -1.69 16.55
N ALA A 47 14.13 -2.12 17.82
CA ALA A 47 15.00 -3.24 18.18
C ALA A 47 14.57 -4.56 17.51
N LEU A 48 13.28 -4.89 17.55
CA LEU A 48 12.74 -6.08 16.85
C LEU A 48 12.98 -6.04 15.34
N VAL A 49 12.69 -4.90 14.71
CA VAL A 49 12.90 -4.69 13.27
C VAL A 49 14.37 -4.87 12.91
N ASN A 50 15.29 -4.31 13.72
CA ASN A 50 16.73 -4.47 13.50
C ASN A 50 17.17 -5.93 13.65
N MET A 51 16.71 -6.63 14.70
CA MET A 51 17.03 -8.06 14.85
C MET A 51 16.51 -8.89 13.67
N ALA A 52 15.25 -8.70 13.26
CA ALA A 52 14.69 -9.43 12.12
C ALA A 52 15.49 -9.19 10.83
N ARG A 53 15.94 -7.95 10.62
CA ARG A 53 16.75 -7.54 9.48
C ARG A 53 18.14 -8.17 9.48
N THR A 54 18.79 -8.23 10.64
CA THR A 54 20.11 -8.84 10.81
C THR A 54 20.04 -10.37 10.64
N LEU A 55 18.97 -11.02 11.12
CA LEU A 55 18.76 -12.44 10.91
C LEU A 55 18.55 -12.77 9.44
N LEU A 56 17.71 -11.99 8.75
CA LEU A 56 17.51 -12.14 7.30
C LEU A 56 18.82 -11.91 6.52
N ALA A 57 19.72 -11.03 7.00
CA ALA A 57 21.04 -10.84 6.38
C ALA A 57 21.98 -12.05 6.57
N SER A 58 21.87 -12.71 7.72
CA SER A 58 22.74 -13.84 8.07
C SER A 58 22.26 -15.15 7.45
N ASN A 59 20.98 -15.23 7.12
CA ASN A 59 20.35 -16.37 6.48
C ASN A 59 19.26 -15.87 5.53
N PRO A 60 19.60 -15.43 4.31
CA PRO A 60 18.62 -14.92 3.36
C PRO A 60 17.75 -16.05 2.75
N GLU A 61 18.28 -17.27 2.72
CA GLU A 61 17.63 -18.49 2.23
C GLU A 61 17.08 -19.33 3.39
N LEU A 62 16.38 -18.70 4.35
CA LEU A 62 15.85 -19.38 5.55
C LEU A 62 15.24 -20.73 5.19
N ALA A 63 15.88 -21.80 5.69
CA ALA A 63 15.51 -23.18 5.37
C ALA A 63 14.11 -23.54 5.89
N ASP A 64 13.61 -22.83 6.90
CA ASP A 64 12.24 -22.89 7.37
C ASP A 64 11.42 -21.73 6.77
N GLU A 65 10.36 -22.07 6.04
CA GLU A 65 9.43 -21.12 5.44
C GLU A 65 8.75 -20.25 6.51
N ASP A 66 8.36 -20.84 7.65
CA ASP A 66 7.64 -20.13 8.71
C ASP A 66 8.51 -18.98 9.26
N ASP A 67 9.81 -19.22 9.44
CA ASP A 67 10.77 -18.21 9.88
C ASP A 67 10.86 -17.04 8.89
N GLY A 68 10.96 -17.34 7.59
CA GLY A 68 11.06 -16.32 6.54
C GLY A 68 9.85 -15.40 6.48
N PHE A 69 8.65 -15.98 6.45
CA PHE A 69 7.41 -15.21 6.46
C PHE A 69 7.22 -14.44 7.77
N PHE A 70 7.65 -15.01 8.90
CA PHE A 70 7.61 -14.33 10.19
C PHE A 70 8.51 -13.09 10.22
N LEU A 71 9.77 -13.22 9.82
CA LEU A 71 10.70 -12.09 9.77
C LEU A 71 10.23 -11.02 8.77
N ALA A 72 9.72 -11.44 7.60
CA ALA A 72 9.18 -10.51 6.61
C ALA A 72 7.94 -9.74 7.14
N GLU A 73 7.07 -10.37 7.93
CA GLU A 73 5.94 -9.71 8.59
C GLU A 73 6.38 -8.71 9.68
N ILE A 74 7.46 -9.00 10.42
CA ILE A 74 8.05 -8.04 11.38
C ILE A 74 8.58 -6.80 10.65
N LEU A 75 9.19 -6.99 9.47
CA LEU A 75 9.74 -5.90 8.66
C LEU A 75 8.69 -5.09 7.88
N ALA A 76 7.47 -5.62 7.76
CA ALA A 76 6.36 -4.97 7.06
C ALA A 76 5.96 -3.64 7.73
N ASP A 77 5.14 -2.83 7.04
CA ASP A 77 4.58 -1.57 7.55
C ASP A 77 3.47 -1.83 8.59
N ALA A 78 3.75 -2.65 9.61
CA ALA A 78 2.80 -3.07 10.63
C ALA A 78 2.60 -2.03 11.77
N ASP A 79 3.03 -0.78 11.59
CA ASP A 79 2.78 0.34 12.52
C ASP A 79 1.37 0.92 12.37
N ARG A 80 0.53 0.30 11.53
CA ARG A 80 -0.80 0.81 11.18
C ARG A 80 -1.90 0.22 12.04
N THR A 81 -2.86 1.07 12.39
CA THR A 81 -4.13 0.64 12.94
C THR A 81 -4.90 -0.13 11.88
N ALA A 82 -5.39 -1.31 12.22
CA ALA A 82 -6.33 -1.99 11.35
C ALA A 82 -7.74 -1.39 11.48
N PRO A 83 -8.55 -1.40 10.41
CA PRO A 83 -9.91 -0.91 10.45
C PRO A 83 -10.74 -1.52 11.59
N GLY A 84 -11.28 -0.66 12.45
CA GLY A 84 -12.07 -1.06 13.61
C GLY A 84 -11.27 -1.52 14.83
N ALA A 85 -9.93 -1.54 14.77
CA ALA A 85 -9.09 -1.84 15.93
C ALA A 85 -9.10 -0.67 16.93
N ARG A 86 -9.17 -1.01 18.23
CA ARG A 86 -9.11 -0.02 19.34
C ARG A 86 -7.69 0.25 19.85
N VAL A 87 -6.71 -0.54 19.42
CA VAL A 87 -5.32 -0.47 19.87
C VAL A 87 -4.44 -0.06 18.69
N MET A 88 -3.60 0.95 18.91
CA MET A 88 -2.55 1.38 18.01
C MET A 88 -1.18 1.08 18.62
N PRO A 89 -0.19 0.65 17.82
CA PRO A 89 -0.30 0.06 16.46
C PRO A 89 -0.93 -1.36 16.49
N HIS A 90 -1.21 -1.96 15.32
CA HIS A 90 -1.66 -3.36 15.28
C HIS A 90 -0.60 -4.25 15.95
N PRO A 91 -1.01 -5.22 16.81
CA PRO A 91 -0.06 -6.07 17.50
C PRO A 91 0.78 -6.87 16.49
N LEU A 92 2.08 -6.95 16.77
CA LEU A 92 3.05 -7.75 16.04
C LEU A 92 2.68 -9.24 16.13
N PRO A 93 3.06 -10.06 15.13
CA PRO A 93 2.90 -11.50 15.23
C PRO A 93 3.70 -12.04 16.43
N THR A 94 3.05 -12.86 17.23
CA THR A 94 3.63 -13.51 18.42
C THR A 94 3.93 -15.00 18.22
N GLU A 95 3.56 -15.52 17.06
CA GLU A 95 3.68 -16.92 16.64
C GLU A 95 4.33 -16.95 15.26
N VAL A 96 5.39 -17.74 15.11
CA VAL A 96 6.21 -17.81 13.89
C VAL A 96 5.37 -18.30 12.71
N ALA A 97 4.61 -19.38 12.85
CA ALA A 97 3.81 -19.95 11.75
C ALA A 97 2.59 -19.10 11.30
N ARG A 98 2.25 -18.04 12.04
CA ARG A 98 1.00 -17.30 11.81
C ARG A 98 0.97 -16.54 10.47
N PRO A 99 2.03 -15.82 10.05
CA PRO A 99 2.02 -15.09 8.77
C PRO A 99 1.90 -16.02 7.56
N LEU A 100 2.66 -17.12 7.53
CA LEU A 100 2.56 -18.11 6.44
C LEU A 100 1.15 -18.72 6.37
N LYS A 101 0.56 -19.11 7.50
CA LYS A 101 -0.82 -19.63 7.54
C LYS A 101 -1.84 -18.63 6.98
N ALA A 102 -1.68 -17.34 7.30
CA ALA A 102 -2.54 -16.29 6.75
C ALA A 102 -2.34 -16.12 5.24
N ALA A 103 -1.09 -16.14 4.77
CA ALA A 103 -0.74 -16.03 3.36
C ALA A 103 -1.28 -17.22 2.54
N ARG A 104 -1.12 -18.46 3.04
CA ARG A 104 -1.68 -19.67 2.42
C ARG A 104 -3.20 -19.59 2.29
N ARG A 105 -3.90 -19.08 3.30
CA ARG A 105 -5.36 -18.88 3.23
C ARG A 105 -5.73 -17.92 2.11
N VAL A 106 -5.08 -16.75 2.04
CA VAL A 106 -5.34 -15.76 0.98
C VAL A 106 -5.03 -16.34 -0.41
N SER A 107 -3.89 -17.02 -0.56
CA SER A 107 -3.48 -17.65 -1.80
C SER A 107 -4.43 -18.75 -2.28
N GLY A 108 -4.96 -19.54 -1.34
CA GLY A 108 -6.00 -20.53 -1.61
C GLY A 108 -7.33 -19.95 -2.11
N GLU A 109 -7.59 -18.65 -1.88
CA GLU A 109 -8.79 -17.94 -2.36
C GLU A 109 -8.63 -17.32 -3.76
N GLY A 110 -7.52 -17.58 -4.46
CA GLY A 110 -7.33 -17.04 -5.82
C GLY A 110 -6.33 -15.89 -5.92
N VAL A 111 -5.73 -15.44 -4.81
CA VAL A 111 -4.90 -14.23 -4.78
C VAL A 111 -3.54 -14.52 -4.17
N ASP A 112 -2.49 -14.45 -4.96
CA ASP A 112 -1.13 -14.74 -4.52
C ASP A 112 -0.62 -13.66 -3.54
N VAL A 113 0.28 -14.06 -2.64
CA VAL A 113 0.87 -13.17 -1.62
C VAL A 113 2.36 -13.10 -1.83
N MET A 114 2.88 -11.88 -2.00
CA MET A 114 4.31 -11.61 -2.13
C MET A 114 4.77 -10.71 -1.00
N TYR A 115 5.66 -11.21 -0.15
CA TYR A 115 6.45 -10.38 0.73
C TYR A 115 7.69 -9.89 0.01
N LEU A 116 7.96 -8.60 0.13
CA LEU A 116 9.19 -7.97 -0.34
C LEU A 116 9.89 -7.35 0.88
N SER A 117 10.88 -8.03 1.43
CA SER A 117 11.63 -7.61 2.62
C SER A 117 13.04 -7.14 2.22
N THR A 118 13.71 -6.33 3.05
CA THR A 118 15.13 -5.99 2.84
C THR A 118 15.96 -6.26 4.07
N HIS A 119 17.18 -6.77 3.90
CA HIS A 119 18.14 -6.97 4.99
C HIS A 119 19.24 -5.90 5.02
N ASP A 120 20.18 -6.00 5.97
CA ASP A 120 21.18 -4.95 6.24
C ASP A 120 22.22 -4.76 5.13
N LEU A 121 22.47 -5.78 4.30
CA LEU A 121 23.32 -5.65 3.12
C LEU A 121 22.63 -4.87 1.99
N GLY A 122 21.31 -4.63 2.12
CA GLY A 122 20.54 -3.79 1.22
C GLY A 122 19.97 -4.49 -0.01
N HIS A 123 20.09 -5.81 -0.11
CA HIS A 123 19.33 -6.61 -1.06
C HIS A 123 17.91 -6.87 -0.52
N ALA A 124 17.02 -7.26 -1.43
CA ALA A 124 15.68 -7.67 -1.09
C ALA A 124 15.56 -9.19 -1.08
N VAL A 125 14.71 -9.71 -0.20
CA VAL A 125 14.31 -11.12 -0.19
C VAL A 125 12.83 -11.18 -0.53
N VAL A 126 12.48 -12.08 -1.43
CA VAL A 126 11.10 -12.34 -1.83
C VAL A 126 10.64 -13.63 -1.20
N HIS A 127 9.54 -13.56 -0.45
CA HIS A 127 8.78 -14.73 -0.02
C HIS A 127 7.44 -14.73 -0.75
N PHE A 128 7.08 -15.83 -1.40
CA PHE A 128 5.93 -15.88 -2.29
C PHE A 128 5.05 -17.09 -1.99
N VAL A 129 3.72 -16.90 -1.99
CA VAL A 129 2.73 -17.97 -1.87
C VAL A 129 1.78 -17.92 -3.06
N GLY A 130 1.88 -18.92 -3.94
CA GLY A 130 1.06 -19.07 -5.14
C GLY A 130 0.18 -20.32 -5.06
N GLY A 131 -1.11 -20.18 -5.36
CA GLY A 131 -2.06 -21.30 -5.32
C GLY A 131 -2.16 -22.05 -3.98
N GLY A 132 -1.86 -21.38 -2.87
CA GLY A 132 -1.84 -21.97 -1.52
C GLY A 132 -0.50 -22.58 -1.11
N TYR A 133 0.49 -22.61 -2.01
CA TYR A 133 1.81 -23.21 -1.77
C TYR A 133 2.88 -22.12 -1.67
N PRO A 134 3.69 -22.10 -0.60
CA PRO A 134 4.86 -21.25 -0.53
C PRO A 134 5.92 -21.74 -1.50
N HIS A 135 6.68 -20.78 -2.02
CA HIS A 135 7.86 -21.00 -2.81
C HIS A 135 9.10 -20.74 -1.96
N LEU A 136 10.23 -21.34 -2.35
CA LEU A 136 11.50 -21.08 -1.69
C LEU A 136 11.80 -19.57 -1.69
N PRO A 137 12.25 -19.01 -0.55
CA PRO A 137 12.69 -17.64 -0.49
C PRO A 137 13.77 -17.38 -1.54
N ARG A 138 13.74 -16.19 -2.14
CA ARG A 138 14.75 -15.77 -3.12
C ARG A 138 15.34 -14.45 -2.69
N GLU A 139 16.64 -14.43 -2.42
CA GLU A 139 17.40 -13.19 -2.38
C GLU A 139 17.56 -12.65 -3.81
N LEU A 140 17.22 -11.38 -3.99
CA LEU A 140 17.37 -10.69 -5.26
C LEU A 140 18.78 -10.11 -5.35
N PRO A 141 19.55 -10.43 -6.41
CA PRO A 141 20.83 -9.79 -6.64
C PRO A 141 20.71 -8.26 -6.63
N GLY A 142 21.76 -7.55 -6.23
CA GLY A 142 21.78 -6.09 -6.23
C GLY A 142 21.47 -5.43 -7.59
N SER A 143 21.66 -6.17 -8.69
CA SER A 143 21.28 -5.77 -10.06
C SER A 143 19.78 -5.87 -10.34
N GLU A 144 19.05 -6.72 -9.61
CA GLU A 144 17.60 -6.89 -9.72
C GLU A 144 16.86 -6.02 -8.69
N PHE A 145 17.41 -5.89 -7.49
CA PHE A 145 16.86 -5.05 -6.44
C PHE A 145 17.92 -4.45 -5.51
N SER A 146 17.85 -3.15 -5.25
CA SER A 146 18.70 -2.47 -4.26
C SER A 146 17.94 -1.44 -3.45
N ILE A 147 18.06 -1.51 -2.12
CA ILE A 147 17.48 -0.47 -1.24
C ILE A 147 18.16 0.88 -1.47
N GLN A 148 19.42 0.91 -1.89
CA GLN A 148 20.13 2.15 -2.23
C GLN A 148 19.58 2.74 -3.53
N ALA A 149 19.30 1.90 -4.53
CA ALA A 149 18.60 2.32 -5.75
C ALA A 149 17.20 2.85 -5.42
N HIS A 150 16.43 2.17 -4.57
CA HIS A 150 15.13 2.66 -4.10
C HIS A 150 15.25 4.01 -3.37
N ARG A 151 16.24 4.19 -2.49
CA ARG A 151 16.50 5.47 -1.80
C ARG A 151 16.85 6.60 -2.75
N ARG A 152 17.52 6.31 -3.87
CA ARG A 152 17.82 7.30 -4.92
C ARG A 152 16.56 7.58 -5.74
N TRP A 153 15.88 6.54 -6.20
CA TRP A 153 14.65 6.60 -6.98
C TRP A 153 13.59 7.45 -6.26
N ARG A 154 13.34 7.19 -4.97
CA ARG A 154 12.29 7.88 -4.19
C ARG A 154 12.50 9.39 -4.01
N ARG A 155 13.69 9.92 -4.33
CA ARG A 155 13.96 11.37 -4.27
C ARG A 155 13.27 12.12 -5.41
N GLU A 156 13.05 11.44 -6.53
CA GLU A 156 12.53 12.03 -7.76
C GLU A 156 11.23 11.35 -8.22
N PHE A 157 11.15 10.05 -8.00
CA PHE A 157 10.07 9.18 -8.42
C PHE A 157 9.26 8.71 -7.21
N PRO A 158 7.97 8.43 -7.38
CA PRO A 158 7.29 8.37 -8.67
C PRO A 158 6.73 9.73 -9.13
N ARG A 159 6.92 10.83 -8.37
CA ARG A 159 6.41 12.18 -8.69
C ARG A 159 6.68 12.61 -10.13
N LYS A 160 7.94 12.47 -10.60
CA LYS A 160 8.31 12.93 -11.93
C LYS A 160 7.53 12.23 -13.05
N TYR A 161 6.98 11.04 -12.84
CA TYR A 161 6.19 10.34 -13.87
C TYR A 161 4.97 11.15 -14.35
N GLY A 162 4.30 11.88 -13.46
CA GLY A 162 3.17 12.74 -13.85
C GLY A 162 3.57 14.13 -14.38
N LEU A 163 4.86 14.48 -14.35
CA LEU A 163 5.39 15.77 -14.82
C LEU A 163 6.03 15.69 -16.21
N VAL A 164 6.21 14.47 -16.73
CA VAL A 164 6.68 14.25 -18.09
C VAL A 164 5.51 14.56 -19.04
N HIS A 165 5.42 15.80 -19.50
CA HIS A 165 4.53 16.17 -20.61
C HIS A 165 5.33 16.19 -21.91
N GLN A 166 4.79 15.49 -22.92
CA GLN A 166 5.11 15.58 -24.35
C GLN A 166 6.60 15.87 -24.68
N GLY A 167 7.38 14.79 -24.83
CA GLY A 167 8.72 14.84 -25.45
C GLY A 167 9.85 14.26 -24.59
N ALA A 168 9.62 13.99 -23.31
CA ALA A 168 10.64 13.40 -22.44
C ALA A 168 10.50 11.87 -22.36
N GLN A 169 11.52 11.19 -22.93
CA GLN A 169 11.89 9.78 -22.76
C GLN A 169 10.73 8.78 -22.56
N PRO A 170 10.20 8.18 -23.66
CA PRO A 170 9.19 7.12 -23.62
C PRO A 170 9.54 5.95 -22.68
N THR A 171 10.83 5.76 -22.39
CA THR A 171 11.37 4.68 -21.58
C THR A 171 11.62 5.06 -20.12
N LEU A 172 11.38 6.31 -19.69
CA LEU A 172 11.78 6.80 -18.36
C LEU A 172 11.29 5.88 -17.23
N MET A 173 10.02 5.45 -17.26
CA MET A 173 9.49 4.53 -16.25
C MET A 173 10.18 3.17 -16.30
N VAL A 174 10.41 2.61 -17.49
CA VAL A 174 11.09 1.32 -17.66
C VAL A 174 12.53 1.40 -17.16
N ASP A 175 13.27 2.42 -17.58
CA ASP A 175 14.69 2.61 -17.25
C ASP A 175 14.88 2.81 -15.73
N THR A 176 14.01 3.59 -15.10
CA THR A 176 14.10 3.89 -13.67
C THR A 176 13.58 2.74 -12.81
N MET A 177 12.71 1.88 -13.34
CA MET A 177 12.18 0.70 -12.64
C MET A 177 12.95 -0.59 -12.92
N ALA A 178 13.93 -0.57 -13.83
CA ALA A 178 14.77 -1.73 -14.15
C ALA A 178 15.47 -2.36 -12.92
N TRP A 179 15.67 -1.57 -11.87
CA TRP A 179 16.27 -1.96 -10.59
C TRP A 179 15.28 -2.54 -9.57
N PHE A 180 14.03 -2.80 -9.94
CA PHE A 180 12.99 -3.32 -9.05
C PHE A 180 12.31 -4.54 -9.67
N ARG A 181 13.12 -5.50 -10.12
CA ARG A 181 12.69 -6.80 -10.66
C ARG A 181 12.50 -7.78 -9.50
N THR A 182 11.35 -8.45 -9.45
CA THR A 182 11.06 -9.38 -8.35
C THR A 182 11.54 -10.80 -8.62
N GLY A 183 11.85 -11.12 -9.88
CA GLY A 183 12.20 -12.47 -10.30
C GLY A 183 11.06 -13.50 -10.15
N VAL A 184 9.85 -13.07 -9.78
CA VAL A 184 8.66 -13.91 -9.64
C VAL A 184 7.80 -13.79 -10.89
N GLN A 185 7.39 -14.94 -11.43
CA GLN A 185 6.45 -15.00 -12.54
C GLN A 185 5.02 -14.92 -12.00
N LEU A 186 4.43 -13.73 -12.06
CA LEU A 186 3.04 -13.51 -11.65
C LEU A 186 2.09 -13.96 -12.76
N SER A 187 1.03 -14.66 -12.36
CA SER A 187 -0.03 -15.15 -13.26
C SER A 187 -1.45 -15.00 -12.67
N ARG A 188 -1.55 -14.61 -11.39
CA ARG A 188 -2.79 -14.43 -10.66
C ARG A 188 -2.78 -13.07 -9.96
N PRO A 189 -3.96 -12.55 -9.56
CA PRO A 189 -4.02 -11.35 -8.74
C PRO A 189 -3.09 -11.46 -7.54
N THR A 190 -2.33 -10.41 -7.23
CA THR A 190 -1.25 -10.48 -6.23
C THR A 190 -1.32 -9.32 -5.23
N VAL A 191 -1.19 -9.65 -3.95
CA VAL A 191 -1.04 -8.67 -2.86
C VAL A 191 0.41 -8.63 -2.42
N VAL A 192 0.97 -7.42 -2.39
CA VAL A 192 2.34 -7.17 -1.96
C VAL A 192 2.37 -6.66 -0.52
N ILE A 193 3.14 -7.32 0.33
CA ILE A 193 3.46 -6.91 1.69
C ILE A 193 4.92 -6.46 1.71
N SER A 194 5.14 -5.15 1.69
CA SER A 194 6.49 -4.58 1.58
C SER A 194 7.07 -4.22 2.94
N ASP A 195 8.39 -4.34 3.06
CA ASP A 195 9.18 -3.69 4.12
C ASP A 195 8.76 -2.22 4.25
N GLY A 196 8.67 -1.71 5.48
CA GLY A 196 8.37 -0.31 5.73
C GLY A 196 9.29 0.66 4.97
N ARG A 197 10.55 0.28 4.68
CA ARG A 197 11.50 1.08 3.89
C ARG A 197 11.16 1.17 2.40
N MET A 198 10.29 0.28 1.90
CA MET A 198 9.88 0.17 0.48
C MET A 198 8.41 0.52 0.26
N ARG A 199 7.71 1.01 1.29
CA ARG A 199 6.27 1.34 1.23
C ARG A 199 5.86 2.34 0.14
N THR A 200 6.81 3.11 -0.40
CA THR A 200 6.59 4.09 -1.46
C THR A 200 6.59 3.48 -2.86
N LEU A 201 7.02 2.23 -3.02
CA LEU A 201 7.08 1.52 -4.29
C LEU A 201 5.69 0.99 -4.66
N PRO A 202 5.04 1.48 -5.73
CA PRO A 202 3.72 1.01 -6.12
C PRO A 202 3.83 -0.42 -6.67
N PRO A 203 3.02 -1.38 -6.19
CA PRO A 203 3.07 -2.78 -6.64
C PRO A 203 2.81 -2.93 -8.14
N ASN A 204 2.02 -2.03 -8.76
CA ASN A 204 1.79 -2.02 -10.21
C ASN A 204 3.10 -1.90 -11.00
N LEU A 205 4.10 -1.19 -10.47
CA LEU A 205 5.34 -0.89 -11.16
C LEU A 205 6.44 -1.93 -10.94
N LEU A 206 6.22 -2.94 -10.11
CA LEU A 206 7.20 -4.02 -9.96
C LEU A 206 7.45 -4.69 -11.31
N MET A 207 8.71 -4.98 -11.62
CA MET A 207 9.07 -5.52 -12.93
C MET A 207 9.05 -7.05 -12.92
N GLN A 208 8.40 -7.63 -13.92
CA GLN A 208 8.45 -9.04 -14.27
C GLN A 208 9.02 -9.15 -15.69
N GLY A 209 10.32 -9.45 -15.76
CA GLY A 209 11.08 -9.31 -17.00
C GLY A 209 11.10 -7.85 -17.46
N GLU A 210 10.62 -7.59 -18.67
CA GLU A 210 10.54 -6.26 -19.29
C GLU A 210 9.16 -5.61 -19.18
N ARG A 211 8.23 -6.21 -18.42
CA ARG A 211 6.86 -5.71 -18.24
C ARG A 211 6.60 -5.33 -16.79
N PHE A 212 5.72 -4.37 -16.58
CA PHE A 212 5.21 -4.04 -15.26
C PHE A 212 4.21 -5.11 -14.81
N ALA A 213 4.24 -5.50 -13.54
CA ALA A 213 3.34 -6.48 -12.95
C ALA A 213 1.87 -6.08 -13.12
N GLY A 214 1.57 -4.79 -12.97
CA GLY A 214 0.23 -4.22 -13.16
C GLY A 214 -0.30 -4.32 -14.59
N ASP A 215 0.53 -4.69 -15.57
CA ASP A 215 0.10 -4.97 -16.95
C ASP A 215 -0.33 -6.41 -17.18
N ILE A 216 0.02 -7.29 -16.24
CA ILE A 216 -0.12 -8.73 -16.38
C ILE A 216 -1.25 -9.21 -15.49
N VAL A 217 -1.26 -8.76 -14.23
CA VAL A 217 -2.20 -9.21 -13.22
C VAL A 217 -2.72 -8.04 -12.36
N PRO A 218 -3.89 -8.17 -11.72
CA PRO A 218 -4.32 -7.22 -10.70
C PRO A 218 -3.35 -7.19 -9.52
N MET A 219 -2.94 -5.99 -9.11
CA MET A 219 -1.96 -5.77 -8.05
C MET A 219 -2.55 -4.89 -6.93
N ALA A 220 -2.18 -5.18 -5.69
CA ALA A 220 -2.48 -4.35 -4.53
C ALA A 220 -1.33 -4.41 -3.51
N SER A 221 -1.30 -3.48 -2.57
CA SER A 221 -0.46 -3.60 -1.38
C SER A 221 -1.27 -3.52 -0.10
N ALA A 222 -0.85 -4.26 0.92
CA ALA A 222 -1.39 -4.15 2.27
C ALA A 222 -0.26 -3.88 3.27
N PRO A 223 -0.53 -3.17 4.39
CA PRO A 223 0.51 -2.85 5.37
C PRO A 223 1.20 -4.08 5.96
N SER A 224 0.42 -5.13 6.24
CA SER A 224 0.89 -6.41 6.77
C SER A 224 -0.19 -7.49 6.59
N MET A 225 0.15 -8.77 6.71
CA MET A 225 -0.86 -9.85 6.66
C MET A 225 -1.73 -9.87 7.91
N ALA A 226 -1.18 -9.50 9.07
CA ALA A 226 -1.97 -9.33 10.29
C ALA A 226 -3.04 -8.23 10.12
N TRP A 227 -2.64 -7.07 9.57
CA TRP A 227 -3.55 -5.98 9.23
C TRP A 227 -4.64 -6.44 8.25
N LEU A 228 -4.24 -7.12 7.17
CA LEU A 228 -5.18 -7.59 6.14
C LEU A 228 -6.17 -8.62 6.68
N THR A 229 -5.69 -9.57 7.48
CA THR A 229 -6.53 -10.57 8.14
C THR A 229 -7.56 -9.91 9.04
N HIS A 230 -7.15 -8.89 9.81
CA HIS A 230 -8.06 -8.13 10.66
C HIS A 230 -9.08 -7.35 9.83
N ALA A 231 -8.64 -6.57 8.84
CA ALA A 231 -9.50 -5.76 7.98
C ALA A 231 -10.61 -6.60 7.33
N ARG A 232 -10.25 -7.80 6.84
CA ARG A 232 -11.21 -8.76 6.28
C ARG A 232 -12.20 -9.29 7.31
N ALA A 233 -11.75 -9.55 8.54
CA ALA A 233 -12.60 -10.06 9.61
C ALA A 233 -13.54 -8.99 10.22
N THR A 234 -13.17 -7.70 10.12
CA THR A 234 -13.94 -6.58 10.65
C THR A 234 -14.75 -5.83 9.60
N LEU A 235 -14.83 -6.38 8.38
CA LEU A 235 -15.61 -5.78 7.30
C LEU A 235 -17.08 -5.62 7.74
N LYS A 236 -17.54 -4.36 7.76
CA LYS A 236 -18.93 -4.03 8.04
C LYS A 236 -19.66 -3.73 6.73
N PRO A 237 -20.95 -4.09 6.63
CA PRO A 237 -21.77 -3.64 5.52
C PRO A 237 -21.80 -2.11 5.46
N ALA A 238 -21.53 -1.58 4.27
CA ALA A 238 -21.74 -0.17 4.00
C ALA A 238 -23.22 0.18 4.17
N ARG A 239 -23.51 1.35 4.73
CA ARG A 239 -24.88 1.81 4.96
C ARG A 239 -25.40 2.74 3.87
N HIS A 240 -24.47 3.31 3.11
CA HIS A 240 -24.76 4.32 2.12
C HIS A 240 -24.05 4.00 0.81
N GLY A 241 -24.73 4.28 -0.31
CA GLY A 241 -24.21 4.08 -1.66
C GLY A 241 -23.04 5.00 -2.02
N PRO A 242 -22.52 4.89 -3.25
CA PRO A 242 -21.29 5.56 -3.66
C PRO A 242 -21.46 7.09 -3.71
N LEU A 243 -20.42 7.80 -3.29
CA LEU A 243 -20.36 9.27 -3.24
C LEU A 243 -19.20 9.78 -4.09
N LEU A 244 -19.44 10.80 -4.91
CA LEU A 244 -18.41 11.66 -5.46
C LEU A 244 -18.39 12.97 -4.67
N TRP A 245 -17.31 13.21 -3.94
CA TRP A 245 -17.02 14.50 -3.36
C TRP A 245 -16.04 15.27 -4.24
N LEU A 246 -16.49 16.41 -4.75
CA LEU A 246 -15.75 17.27 -5.66
C LEU A 246 -15.67 18.67 -5.05
N ARG A 247 -14.46 19.16 -4.80
CA ARG A 247 -14.31 20.51 -4.25
C ARG A 247 -15.01 21.55 -5.14
N PRO A 248 -15.72 22.54 -4.57
CA PRO A 248 -16.47 23.51 -5.36
C PRO A 248 -15.57 24.28 -6.35
N SER A 249 -14.33 24.61 -5.96
CA SER A 249 -13.34 25.25 -6.85
C SER A 249 -12.95 24.41 -8.08
N ARG A 250 -13.27 23.11 -8.08
CA ARG A 250 -13.01 22.18 -9.20
C ARG A 250 -14.25 21.86 -10.00
N LYS A 251 -15.46 22.22 -9.54
CA LYS A 251 -16.72 21.85 -10.20
C LYS A 251 -16.72 22.21 -11.69
N ASP A 252 -16.24 23.41 -12.01
CA ASP A 252 -16.23 23.93 -13.38
C ASP A 252 -14.90 23.69 -14.13
N SER A 253 -13.97 22.94 -13.53
CA SER A 253 -12.77 22.48 -14.23
C SER A 253 -13.09 21.38 -15.24
N THR A 254 -12.20 21.12 -16.20
CA THR A 254 -12.35 20.03 -17.17
C THR A 254 -12.54 18.68 -16.47
N LEU A 255 -11.70 18.39 -15.47
CA LEU A 255 -11.82 17.22 -14.62
C LEU A 255 -13.16 17.19 -13.87
N GLY A 256 -13.57 18.31 -13.27
CA GLY A 256 -14.81 18.39 -12.49
C GLY A 256 -16.05 18.10 -13.33
N ARG A 257 -16.15 18.72 -14.52
CA ARG A 257 -17.26 18.46 -15.46
C ARG A 257 -17.31 16.98 -15.87
N ALA A 258 -16.16 16.39 -16.18
CA ALA A 258 -16.09 14.98 -16.55
C ALA A 258 -16.55 14.07 -15.41
N LEU A 259 -16.09 14.31 -14.18
CA LEU A 259 -16.49 13.51 -13.02
C LEU A 259 -17.96 13.69 -12.65
N VAL A 260 -18.52 14.90 -12.77
CA VAL A 260 -19.95 15.16 -12.57
C VAL A 260 -20.78 14.36 -13.57
N GLN A 261 -20.38 14.35 -14.85
CA GLN A 261 -21.05 13.54 -15.86
C GLN A 261 -21.00 12.04 -15.53
N VAL A 262 -19.83 11.53 -15.12
CA VAL A 262 -19.69 10.13 -14.70
C VAL A 262 -20.59 9.82 -13.50
N ALA A 263 -20.64 10.72 -12.51
CA ALA A 263 -21.47 10.54 -11.33
C ALA A 263 -22.95 10.43 -11.68
N SER A 264 -23.46 11.30 -12.55
CA SER A 264 -24.84 11.22 -13.04
C SER A 264 -25.13 9.93 -13.80
N SER A 265 -24.24 9.51 -14.69
CA SER A 265 -24.45 8.29 -15.50
C SER A 265 -24.32 6.99 -14.70
N HIS A 266 -23.57 6.98 -13.60
CA HIS A 266 -23.29 5.76 -12.83
C HIS A 266 -23.94 5.76 -11.44
N GLY A 267 -24.78 6.74 -11.12
CA GLY A 267 -25.56 6.77 -9.88
C GLY A 267 -24.71 7.06 -8.63
N LEU A 268 -23.70 7.92 -8.75
CA LEU A 268 -22.96 8.43 -7.59
C LEU A 268 -23.69 9.65 -7.04
N THR A 269 -23.83 9.73 -5.73
CA THR A 269 -24.28 10.96 -5.08
C THR A 269 -23.20 12.03 -5.27
N LEU A 270 -23.55 13.23 -5.71
CA LEU A 270 -22.60 14.34 -5.86
C LEU A 270 -22.64 15.24 -4.62
N ASP A 271 -21.48 15.47 -4.00
CA ASP A 271 -21.27 16.45 -2.96
C ASP A 271 -20.22 17.49 -3.42
N VAL A 272 -20.64 18.75 -3.48
CA VAL A 272 -19.79 19.90 -3.87
C VAL A 272 -19.57 20.90 -2.74
N SER A 273 -19.79 20.47 -1.49
CA SER A 273 -19.51 21.27 -0.31
C SER A 273 -18.01 21.44 -0.08
N ASP A 274 -17.63 22.52 0.60
CA ASP A 274 -16.23 22.80 0.98
C ASP A 274 -15.61 21.70 1.86
N MET A 275 -16.45 21.03 2.65
CA MET A 275 -16.09 19.94 3.54
C MET A 275 -17.12 18.84 3.39
N PRO A 276 -16.70 17.58 3.12
CA PRO A 276 -17.64 16.51 2.83
C PRO A 276 -18.65 16.33 3.98
N GLY A 277 -19.92 16.21 3.59
CA GLY A 277 -21.06 15.92 4.46
C GLY A 277 -21.11 14.43 4.84
N ASP A 278 -22.30 13.79 4.78
CA ASP A 278 -22.57 12.37 5.08
C ASP A 278 -21.66 11.38 4.31
N ILE A 279 -20.41 11.24 4.74
CA ILE A 279 -19.36 10.45 4.07
C ILE A 279 -18.97 9.19 4.87
N VAL A 280 -19.39 9.12 6.14
CA VAL A 280 -19.13 7.99 7.05
C VAL A 280 -19.90 6.75 6.56
N ASN A 281 -19.30 5.57 6.66
CA ASN A 281 -19.92 4.26 6.32
C ASN A 281 -20.45 4.16 4.87
N ARG A 282 -19.83 4.89 3.93
CA ARG A 282 -20.09 4.77 2.49
C ARG A 282 -19.43 3.53 1.91
N GLU A 283 -20.06 2.92 0.92
CA GLU A 283 -19.48 1.80 0.18
C GLU A 283 -18.23 2.23 -0.59
N LEU A 284 -18.35 3.36 -1.28
CA LEU A 284 -17.32 3.95 -2.11
C LEU A 284 -17.36 5.47 -1.97
N VAL A 285 -16.20 6.08 -1.81
CA VAL A 285 -16.02 7.53 -1.82
C VAL A 285 -15.01 7.88 -2.91
N VAL A 286 -15.41 8.69 -3.88
CA VAL A 286 -14.54 9.26 -4.89
C VAL A 286 -14.23 10.69 -4.48
N ILE A 287 -12.95 11.04 -4.46
CA ILE A 287 -12.46 12.33 -4.05
C ILE A 287 -11.69 12.97 -5.20
N ALA A 288 -12.05 14.20 -5.55
CA ALA A 288 -11.33 14.97 -6.55
C ALA A 288 -10.88 16.34 -6.01
N GLY A 289 -9.55 16.57 -6.03
CA GLY A 289 -8.94 17.85 -5.65
C GLY A 289 -8.23 17.87 -4.30
N PHE A 290 -7.63 16.76 -3.86
CA PHE A 290 -6.97 16.65 -2.55
C PHE A 290 -5.63 17.41 -2.45
N GLY A 291 -4.90 17.61 -3.55
CA GLY A 291 -3.47 17.97 -3.53
C GLY A 291 -3.09 19.39 -3.10
N ALA A 292 -4.06 20.30 -3.03
CA ALA A 292 -3.81 21.69 -2.63
C ALA A 292 -4.02 21.96 -1.12
N TRP A 293 -4.21 20.92 -0.30
CA TRP A 293 -4.46 21.07 1.13
C TRP A 293 -3.21 20.86 1.99
N ASP A 294 -3.15 21.62 3.09
CA ASP A 294 -2.21 21.37 4.17
C ASP A 294 -2.48 20.00 4.85
N GLU A 295 -1.56 19.56 5.69
CA GLU A 295 -1.71 18.31 6.43
C GLU A 295 -2.94 18.30 7.36
N ALA A 296 -3.18 19.38 8.10
CA ALA A 296 -4.26 19.46 9.08
C ALA A 296 -5.64 19.24 8.44
N ARG A 297 -5.90 19.86 7.28
CA ARG A 297 -7.15 19.67 6.53
C ARG A 297 -7.30 18.25 5.99
N ARG A 298 -6.20 17.64 5.54
CA ARG A 298 -6.22 16.26 5.04
C ARG A 298 -6.52 15.25 6.14
N VAL A 299 -5.90 15.41 7.31
CA VAL A 299 -6.19 14.61 8.50
C VAL A 299 -7.65 14.78 8.88
N HIS A 300 -8.14 16.02 8.95
CA HIS A 300 -9.53 16.30 9.34
C HIS A 300 -10.55 15.67 8.37
N VAL A 301 -10.28 15.66 7.07
CA VAL A 301 -11.15 14.98 6.10
C VAL A 301 -11.03 13.46 6.17
N ALA A 302 -9.83 12.91 6.39
CA ALA A 302 -9.67 11.48 6.58
C ALA A 302 -10.46 10.96 7.80
N GLU A 303 -10.44 11.71 8.91
CA GLU A 303 -11.24 11.42 10.11
C GLU A 303 -12.75 11.41 9.80
N ARG A 304 -13.22 12.36 9.00
CA ARG A 304 -14.63 12.41 8.58
C ARG A 304 -15.04 11.27 7.67
N ILE A 305 -14.16 10.86 6.74
CA ILE A 305 -14.42 9.73 5.82
C ILE A 305 -14.55 8.40 6.56
N GLY A 306 -14.01 8.32 7.78
CA GLY A 306 -13.81 7.10 8.57
C GLY A 306 -14.80 5.96 8.34
N ALA A 307 -14.25 4.74 8.29
CA ALA A 307 -14.99 3.49 8.05
C ALA A 307 -15.71 3.37 6.69
N ALA A 308 -15.31 4.14 5.67
CA ALA A 308 -15.70 3.84 4.29
C ALA A 308 -15.12 2.49 3.82
N GLY A 309 -15.82 1.83 2.89
CA GLY A 309 -15.32 0.64 2.21
C GLY A 309 -14.08 0.98 1.38
N ALA A 310 -14.29 1.57 0.20
CA ALA A 310 -13.20 2.03 -0.65
C ALA A 310 -13.19 3.55 -0.79
N VAL A 311 -12.00 4.14 -0.90
CA VAL A 311 -11.80 5.56 -1.23
C VAL A 311 -10.94 5.66 -2.49
N ILE A 312 -11.40 6.37 -3.52
CA ILE A 312 -10.65 6.69 -4.73
C ILE A 312 -10.21 8.15 -4.64
N ILE A 313 -8.93 8.43 -4.89
CA ILE A 313 -8.38 9.78 -4.88
C ILE A 313 -7.87 10.13 -6.28
N PHE A 314 -8.52 11.10 -6.91
CA PHE A 314 -8.01 11.77 -8.11
C PHE A 314 -7.35 13.09 -7.71
N ASP A 315 -6.05 13.17 -7.92
CA ASP A 315 -5.26 14.36 -7.65
C ASP A 315 -4.44 14.77 -8.88
N ALA A 316 -4.82 15.88 -9.48
CA ALA A 316 -4.14 16.49 -10.61
C ALA A 316 -3.00 17.43 -10.17
N GLU A 317 -2.93 17.78 -8.88
CA GLU A 317 -1.95 18.72 -8.33
C GLU A 317 -1.29 18.13 -7.10
N THR A 318 -0.61 17.00 -7.23
CA THR A 318 0.18 16.48 -6.11
C THR A 318 1.36 17.44 -5.87
N ARG A 319 1.17 18.51 -5.09
CA ARG A 319 2.21 19.26 -4.40
C ARG A 319 2.72 18.43 -3.22
N VAL A 320 3.10 17.19 -3.51
CA VAL A 320 3.58 16.27 -2.49
C VAL A 320 5.06 16.54 -2.27
N ALA A 321 5.37 16.92 -1.04
CA ALA A 321 6.70 16.89 -0.48
C ALA A 321 7.12 15.41 -0.33
N PHE A 322 8.27 15.02 -0.88
CA PHE A 322 8.74 13.62 -0.97
C PHE A 322 10.09 13.41 -0.28
N GLY A 323 10.46 14.28 0.66
CA GLY A 323 11.58 14.05 1.56
C GLY A 323 11.26 13.02 2.66
N PRO A 324 12.25 12.27 3.17
CA PRO A 324 12.08 11.53 4.42
C PRO A 324 11.74 12.52 5.55
N GLY A 325 10.53 12.42 6.10
CA GLY A 325 10.04 13.32 7.14
C GLY A 325 9.33 14.58 6.63
N GLU A 326 9.10 14.71 5.33
CA GLU A 326 8.26 15.78 4.79
C GLU A 326 6.79 15.35 4.82
N PRO A 327 5.95 15.97 5.66
CA PRO A 327 4.54 15.60 5.76
C PRO A 327 3.80 15.98 4.49
N GLY A 328 2.99 15.06 3.97
CA GLY A 328 1.94 15.41 3.02
C GLY A 328 1.97 14.72 1.67
N GLY A 329 2.38 13.45 1.63
CA GLY A 329 2.24 12.65 0.42
C GLY A 329 0.86 12.07 0.12
N TRP A 330 0.69 11.62 -1.14
CA TRP A 330 -0.40 10.73 -1.53
C TRP A 330 -0.42 9.50 -0.62
N ARG A 331 0.78 9.02 -0.26
CA ARG A 331 0.95 7.87 0.63
C ARG A 331 0.54 8.21 2.04
N ASP A 332 0.96 9.37 2.55
CA ASP A 332 0.52 9.82 3.88
C ASP A 332 -1.00 9.95 3.91
N THR A 333 -1.63 10.44 2.85
CA THR A 333 -3.10 10.51 2.76
C THR A 333 -3.74 9.12 2.79
N ALA A 334 -3.26 8.19 1.96
CA ALA A 334 -3.76 6.81 1.96
C ALA A 334 -3.57 6.15 3.33
N ASP A 335 -2.42 6.36 3.95
CA ASP A 335 -2.08 5.85 5.27
C ASP A 335 -3.01 6.42 6.36
N HIS A 336 -3.30 7.73 6.34
CA HIS A 336 -4.24 8.34 7.27
C HIS A 336 -5.64 7.76 7.09
N LEU A 337 -6.13 7.62 5.84
CA LEU A 337 -7.44 7.02 5.58
C LEU A 337 -7.53 5.58 6.10
N LEU A 338 -6.51 4.75 5.86
CA LEU A 338 -6.45 3.39 6.40
C LEU A 338 -6.45 3.40 7.94
N ALA A 339 -5.72 4.32 8.56
CA ALA A 339 -5.69 4.47 10.02
C ALA A 339 -7.05 4.93 10.60
N GLN A 340 -7.84 5.68 9.83
CA GLN A 340 -9.23 6.07 10.17
C GLN A 340 -10.26 4.98 9.82
N GLY A 341 -9.78 3.78 9.47
CA GLY A 341 -10.61 2.60 9.27
C GLY A 341 -11.22 2.46 7.88
N VAL A 342 -10.74 3.22 6.90
CA VAL A 342 -11.03 2.91 5.50
C VAL A 342 -10.44 1.55 5.16
N GLN A 343 -11.22 0.71 4.46
CA GLN A 343 -10.79 -0.65 4.14
C GLN A 343 -9.82 -0.68 2.97
N ALA A 344 -10.05 0.12 1.93
CA ALA A 344 -9.13 0.25 0.80
C ALA A 344 -9.04 1.69 0.29
N VAL A 345 -7.84 2.11 -0.09
CA VAL A 345 -7.60 3.39 -0.75
C VAL A 345 -7.00 3.13 -2.12
N ILE A 346 -7.54 3.78 -3.15
CA ILE A 346 -7.06 3.72 -4.52
C ILE A 346 -6.55 5.11 -4.87
N SER A 347 -5.26 5.23 -5.14
CA SER A 347 -4.66 6.52 -5.44
C SER A 347 -3.52 6.38 -6.43
N SER A 348 -3.21 7.51 -7.09
CA SER A 348 -2.02 7.63 -7.91
C SER A 348 -0.87 8.17 -7.08
N PRO A 349 0.35 7.64 -7.25
CA PRO A 349 1.50 8.14 -6.53
C PRO A 349 2.18 9.34 -7.21
N TRP A 350 1.63 9.80 -8.34
CA TRP A 350 2.00 11.01 -9.08
C TRP A 350 0.75 11.74 -9.62
N PRO A 351 0.87 13.00 -10.10
CA PRO A 351 -0.28 13.71 -10.67
C PRO A 351 -0.88 12.94 -11.86
N VAL A 352 -2.21 12.79 -11.89
CA VAL A 352 -2.91 12.22 -13.06
C VAL A 352 -3.39 13.33 -14.00
N THR A 353 -3.48 13.03 -15.30
CA THR A 353 -4.01 13.97 -16.29
C THR A 353 -5.54 14.10 -16.18
N ASP A 354 -6.09 15.24 -16.57
CA ASP A 354 -7.54 15.50 -16.49
C ASP A 354 -8.40 14.50 -17.30
N GLN A 355 -7.82 13.88 -18.33
CA GLN A 355 -8.50 12.91 -19.19
C GLN A 355 -8.62 11.53 -18.53
N MET A 356 -7.66 11.16 -17.70
CA MET A 356 -7.56 9.82 -17.14
C MET A 356 -8.78 9.46 -16.26
N PRO A 357 -9.24 10.31 -15.31
CA PRO A 357 -10.39 9.98 -14.47
C PRO A 357 -11.69 9.78 -15.25
N ALA A 358 -11.86 10.48 -16.38
CA ALA A 358 -13.03 10.35 -17.25
C ALA A 358 -13.12 8.98 -17.96
N VAL A 359 -11.98 8.29 -18.10
CA VAL A 359 -11.90 6.93 -18.66
C VAL A 359 -11.89 5.89 -17.55
N TRP A 360 -11.09 6.13 -16.52
CA TRP A 360 -10.84 5.17 -15.46
C TRP A 360 -12.07 4.96 -14.57
N LEU A 361 -12.74 6.02 -14.13
CA LEU A 361 -13.82 5.91 -13.15
C LEU A 361 -15.03 5.13 -13.67
N PRO A 362 -15.55 5.35 -14.90
CA PRO A 362 -16.61 4.52 -15.47
C PRO A 362 -16.24 3.03 -15.50
N ALA A 363 -15.06 2.70 -16.05
CA ALA A 363 -14.60 1.32 -16.17
C ALA A 363 -14.45 0.64 -14.81
N PHE A 364 -13.96 1.37 -13.80
CA PHE A 364 -13.91 0.89 -12.42
C PHE A 364 -15.31 0.58 -11.88
N ILE A 365 -16.24 1.53 -12.01
CA ILE A 365 -17.60 1.38 -11.47
C ILE A 365 -18.32 0.20 -12.15
N ASP A 366 -18.19 0.06 -13.47
CA ASP A 366 -18.82 -1.03 -14.22
C ASP A 366 -18.28 -2.40 -13.79
N ALA A 367 -16.96 -2.54 -13.66
CA ALA A 367 -16.34 -3.76 -13.15
C ALA A 367 -16.76 -4.05 -11.70
N TRP A 368 -16.77 -3.04 -10.83
CA TRP A 368 -17.18 -3.17 -9.44
C TRP A 368 -18.65 -3.59 -9.30
N LYS A 369 -19.55 -2.96 -10.07
CA LYS A 369 -20.98 -3.31 -10.11
C LYS A 369 -21.21 -4.72 -10.65
N SER A 370 -20.33 -5.20 -11.54
CA SER A 370 -20.33 -6.56 -12.06
C SER A 370 -19.74 -7.58 -11.06
N GLY A 371 -19.43 -7.16 -9.84
CA GLY A 371 -18.98 -8.02 -8.75
C GLY A 371 -17.46 -8.19 -8.68
N ALA A 372 -16.65 -7.46 -9.46
CA ALA A 372 -15.20 -7.50 -9.32
C ALA A 372 -14.77 -7.03 -7.91
N THR A 373 -13.62 -7.54 -7.44
CA THR A 373 -12.99 -6.98 -6.25
C THR A 373 -12.43 -5.58 -6.54
N VAL A 374 -12.10 -4.79 -5.51
CA VAL A 374 -11.44 -3.48 -5.68
C VAL A 374 -10.19 -3.58 -6.54
N MET A 375 -9.37 -4.61 -6.30
CA MET A 375 -8.15 -4.85 -7.06
C MET A 375 -8.46 -5.22 -8.52
N GLY A 376 -9.48 -6.06 -8.75
CA GLY A 376 -9.91 -6.42 -10.10
C GLY A 376 -10.51 -5.23 -10.87
N ALA A 377 -11.33 -4.42 -10.22
CA ALA A 377 -11.93 -3.21 -10.80
C ALA A 377 -10.87 -2.15 -11.13
N THR A 378 -9.88 -1.96 -10.25
CA THR A 378 -8.73 -1.08 -10.53
C THR A 378 -7.92 -1.57 -11.72
N PHE A 379 -7.66 -2.88 -11.82
CA PHE A 379 -6.96 -3.46 -12.96
C PHE A 379 -7.74 -3.25 -14.27
N ALA A 380 -9.04 -3.53 -14.28
CA ALA A 380 -9.89 -3.30 -15.45
C ALA A 380 -9.90 -1.82 -15.89
N ALA A 381 -9.94 -0.90 -14.93
CA ALA A 381 -9.91 0.53 -15.20
C ALA A 381 -8.55 1.02 -15.73
N ASN A 382 -7.45 0.47 -15.21
CA ASN A 382 -6.09 0.70 -15.71
C ASN A 382 -5.95 0.22 -17.17
N LEU A 383 -6.48 -0.97 -17.49
CA LEU A 383 -6.53 -1.47 -18.87
C LEU A 383 -7.39 -0.59 -19.79
N ALA A 384 -8.55 -0.11 -19.31
CA ALA A 384 -9.40 0.80 -20.09
C ALA A 384 -8.67 2.11 -20.43
N VAL A 385 -7.89 2.65 -19.50
CA VAL A 385 -7.04 3.83 -19.74
C VAL A 385 -5.98 3.53 -20.79
N ARG A 386 -5.29 2.39 -20.70
CA ARG A 386 -4.35 1.95 -21.73
C ARG A 386 -5.00 1.92 -23.11
N HIS A 387 -6.13 1.24 -23.23
CA HIS A 387 -6.81 1.07 -24.51
C HIS A 387 -7.26 2.40 -25.13
N LYS A 388 -7.59 3.40 -24.31
CA LYS A 388 -8.15 4.68 -24.79
C LYS A 388 -7.14 5.81 -24.90
N LEU A 389 -6.14 5.85 -24.02
CA LEU A 389 -5.14 6.93 -23.92
C LEU A 389 -3.73 6.49 -24.36
N GLY A 390 -3.55 5.22 -24.73
CA GLY A 390 -2.29 4.64 -25.20
C GLY A 390 -1.50 3.90 -24.13
N ASP A 391 -0.38 3.31 -24.54
CA ASP A 391 0.44 2.40 -23.72
C ASP A 391 1.36 3.08 -22.70
N ASP A 392 1.24 4.40 -22.51
CA ASP A 392 2.04 5.13 -21.53
C ASP A 392 1.74 4.63 -20.09
N PRO A 393 2.71 3.99 -19.40
CA PRO A 393 2.51 3.45 -18.06
C PRO A 393 2.18 4.54 -17.03
N SER A 394 2.57 5.80 -17.28
CA SER A 394 2.26 6.93 -16.39
C SER A 394 0.77 7.23 -16.34
N HIS A 395 0.01 6.83 -17.37
CA HIS A 395 -1.45 6.88 -17.37
C HIS A 395 -2.06 5.53 -16.99
N ALA A 396 -1.60 4.46 -17.64
CA ALA A 396 -2.22 3.14 -17.55
C ALA A 396 -2.03 2.47 -16.18
N LEU A 397 -0.95 2.78 -15.45
CA LEU A 397 -0.61 2.13 -14.17
C LEU A 397 -0.66 3.05 -12.96
N ALA A 398 -1.17 4.27 -13.14
CA ALA A 398 -1.22 5.29 -12.09
C ALA A 398 -1.98 4.81 -10.85
N MET A 399 -3.18 4.27 -11.02
CA MET A 399 -4.05 3.96 -9.88
C MET A 399 -3.68 2.63 -9.24
N THR A 400 -3.36 2.68 -7.96
CA THR A 400 -2.88 1.54 -7.17
C THR A 400 -3.79 1.33 -5.96
N VAL A 401 -4.08 0.07 -5.63
CA VAL A 401 -4.85 -0.30 -4.45
C VAL A 401 -3.94 -0.46 -3.22
N HIS A 402 -4.33 0.17 -2.13
CA HIS A 402 -3.71 0.08 -0.80
C HIS A 402 -4.75 -0.38 0.23
N GLY A 403 -4.41 -1.34 1.09
CA GLY A 403 -5.30 -1.88 2.12
C GLY A 403 -5.91 -3.22 1.73
N ASN A 404 -7.22 -3.40 1.90
CA ASN A 404 -7.96 -4.64 1.70
C ASN A 404 -8.39 -4.80 0.23
N PRO A 405 -7.75 -5.67 -0.57
CA PRO A 405 -8.03 -5.79 -2.00
C PRO A 405 -9.25 -6.66 -2.33
N PHE A 406 -9.90 -7.24 -1.31
CA PHE A 406 -11.01 -8.19 -1.47
C PHE A 406 -12.39 -7.54 -1.43
N LEU A 407 -12.46 -6.23 -1.19
CA LEU A 407 -13.73 -5.51 -1.16
C LEU A 407 -14.49 -5.70 -2.48
N ARG A 408 -15.78 -5.93 -2.38
CA ARG A 408 -16.72 -6.02 -3.50
C ARG A 408 -17.92 -5.14 -3.20
N ARG A 409 -18.72 -4.86 -4.22
CA ARG A 409 -20.04 -4.29 -4.01
C ARG A 409 -20.88 -5.20 -3.12
N ILE A 410 -21.45 -4.62 -2.07
CA ILE A 410 -22.45 -5.31 -1.26
C ILE A 410 -23.77 -5.10 -2.00
N ALA A 411 -24.40 -6.22 -2.39
CA ALA A 411 -25.62 -6.24 -3.19
C ALA A 411 -26.80 -5.62 -2.44
#